data_AF-A0A5C5Q8J0-F1
#
_entry.id   AF-A0A5C5Q8J0-F1
#
_cell.length_a   1.000
_cell.length_b   1.000
_cell.length_c   1.000
_cell.angle_alpha   90.00
_cell.angle_beta   90.00
_cell.angle_gamma   90.00
#
_symmetry.space_group_name_H-M   'P 1'
#
loop_
_entity.id
_entity.type
_entity.pdbx_description
1 polymer ?
#
loop_
_entity_poly.entity_id
_entity_poly.type
_entity_poly.pdbx_seq_one_letter_code
_entity_poly.pdbx_strand_id
1 'polypeptide(L)'
;MPTQPAYLTISRHGTYYFRVVIPKPLRSAFGAQREIRRSLKTDSLRLALRRARQYAARFEAAFDKVLGVVDQDDYEPSDDDLELFMEQLNKASEAEFWNSHSSNSAEPVAAYKSAITEEEWHELEAQLRRSDIAKALTGHAKRTIPERQREFAESLYTASLSLPRPQFIKLLPKLIDSLALQQLRTPAQAGATSAPPSSQTEPPPNGPTLYELWELQRETERRLNKKKSLSAHRDEHGHASRLCILSGNKPFGSLTLKEIDQLYLLTSQIKTVRGGTIPAPGSPIESILAKPGEERLHGATVEKMIVRLGVLHKFAYKKGLTIVDPAMTEKPVVSKKIARTIEEQLDDLRPFTRTDLNAIFSGYLYSGSDVGAIELVFPYQFWLPLLGIFTGSRLNEICQLDLDDIAQDAETGLWFISITDDEEDKPHPKALKNQSSRRFVPVHEQLIGAGFLDFISQARSEGREKLFSDGLTYNPTKGWGGNATTFFTRMPSKSTPQGGYFFNIGIRKRLEDGKPDNKKFHSFRHTFIDLVRNTGLEARSLLETFTGHAKKSKSQADDYGLGIYLQNKYETLHTVQFPAILTGITYSDFESRLGQKLLTSVERHREKHGLNQREIPAER
;
A
#
# COMPACT_ATOMS: atom_id res chain seq x y z
N MET A 1 -22.82 32.79 -33.56
CA MET A 1 -23.19 32.13 -32.29
C MET A 1 -22.45 30.82 -32.23
N PRO A 2 -21.52 30.58 -31.28
CA PRO A 2 -20.84 29.29 -31.20
C PRO A 2 -21.88 28.20 -30.96
N THR A 3 -21.91 27.20 -31.84
CA THR A 3 -22.83 26.06 -31.78
C THR A 3 -22.73 25.39 -30.41
N GLN A 4 -23.84 25.37 -29.69
CA GLN A 4 -23.93 24.73 -28.39
C GLN A 4 -23.59 23.23 -28.56
N PRO A 5 -22.63 22.68 -27.78
CA PRO A 5 -22.21 21.29 -27.97
C PRO A 5 -23.37 20.32 -27.70
N ALA A 6 -23.46 19.26 -28.50
CA ALA A 6 -24.59 18.31 -28.52
C ALA A 6 -24.88 17.64 -27.15
N TYR A 7 -23.90 17.64 -26.25
CA TYR A 7 -23.98 17.05 -24.91
C TYR A 7 -24.46 18.02 -23.82
N LEU A 8 -24.92 19.23 -24.17
CA LEU A 8 -25.37 20.25 -23.22
C LEU A 8 -26.81 20.71 -23.51
N THR A 9 -27.70 20.59 -22.53
CA THR A 9 -29.12 21.02 -22.62
C THR A 9 -29.48 21.94 -21.45
N ILE A 10 -30.49 22.80 -21.60
CA ILE A 10 -30.98 23.68 -20.53
C ILE A 10 -32.40 23.29 -20.13
N SER A 11 -32.73 23.38 -18.84
CA SER A 11 -34.10 23.18 -18.37
C SER A 11 -34.92 24.46 -18.48
N ARG A 12 -36.25 24.33 -18.41
CA ARG A 12 -37.19 25.48 -18.34
C ARG A 12 -36.91 26.44 -17.17
N HIS A 13 -36.15 26.01 -16.16
CA HIS A 13 -35.78 26.79 -14.97
C HIS A 13 -34.34 27.34 -15.05
N GLY A 14 -33.73 27.38 -16.25
CA GLY A 14 -32.41 27.98 -16.48
C GLY A 14 -31.22 27.14 -16.03
N THR A 15 -31.43 25.94 -15.46
CA THR A 15 -30.33 25.06 -15.04
C THR A 15 -29.82 24.19 -16.19
N TYR A 16 -28.50 24.11 -16.36
CA TYR A 16 -27.88 23.28 -17.39
C TYR A 16 -27.77 21.79 -17.01
N TYR A 17 -27.91 20.93 -18.01
CA TYR A 17 -27.82 19.47 -17.92
C TYR A 17 -26.85 18.93 -18.96
N PHE A 18 -26.02 17.99 -18.54
CA PHE A 18 -25.22 17.15 -19.43
C PHE A 18 -26.09 15.99 -19.95
N ARG A 19 -25.93 15.66 -21.23
CA ARG A 19 -26.61 14.56 -21.92
C ARG A 19 -25.58 13.80 -22.76
N VAL A 20 -25.49 12.50 -22.61
CA VAL A 20 -24.68 11.65 -23.50
C VAL A 20 -25.48 10.44 -23.94
N VAL A 21 -25.38 10.09 -25.22
CA VAL A 21 -26.03 8.91 -25.78
C VAL A 21 -25.23 7.68 -25.38
N ILE A 22 -25.89 6.66 -24.84
CA ILE A 22 -25.24 5.39 -24.53
C ILE A 22 -25.05 4.61 -25.85
N PRO A 23 -23.85 4.13 -26.17
CA PRO A 23 -23.60 3.29 -27.33
C PRO A 23 -24.50 2.07 -27.34
N LYS A 24 -25.02 1.68 -28.52
CA LYS A 24 -26.00 0.59 -28.66
C LYS A 24 -25.60 -0.70 -27.93
N PRO A 25 -24.33 -1.17 -27.96
CA PRO A 25 -23.93 -2.41 -27.28
C PRO A 25 -24.03 -2.34 -25.75
N LEU A 26 -23.98 -1.15 -25.17
CA LEU A 26 -23.95 -0.95 -23.71
C LEU A 26 -25.33 -0.69 -23.11
N ARG A 27 -26.37 -0.46 -23.93
CA ARG A 27 -27.69 -0.06 -23.42
C ARG A 27 -28.34 -1.13 -22.55
N SER A 28 -28.12 -2.41 -22.82
CA SER A 28 -28.64 -3.51 -21.99
C SER A 28 -28.07 -3.48 -20.56
N ALA A 29 -26.79 -3.11 -20.41
CA ALA A 29 -26.13 -2.94 -19.11
C ALA A 29 -26.66 -1.73 -18.31
N PHE A 30 -27.27 -0.76 -18.99
CA PHE A 30 -27.91 0.42 -18.39
C PHE A 30 -29.45 0.32 -18.37
N GLY A 31 -30.02 -0.89 -18.28
CA GLY A 31 -31.48 -1.07 -18.19
C GLY A 31 -32.24 -0.58 -19.42
N ALA A 32 -31.64 -0.75 -20.60
CA ALA A 32 -32.12 -0.28 -21.91
C ALA A 32 -32.19 1.26 -22.07
N GLN A 33 -31.63 2.03 -21.14
CA GLN A 33 -31.57 3.48 -21.27
C GLN A 33 -30.77 3.88 -22.52
N ARG A 34 -31.27 4.88 -23.26
CA ARG A 34 -30.65 5.36 -24.51
C ARG A 34 -29.69 6.51 -24.29
N GLU A 35 -29.83 7.21 -23.17
CA GLU A 35 -29.04 8.39 -22.83
C GLU A 35 -28.91 8.54 -21.31
N ILE A 36 -27.78 9.11 -20.89
CA ILE A 36 -27.55 9.51 -19.50
C ILE A 36 -27.71 11.01 -19.44
N ARG A 37 -28.60 11.48 -18.56
CA ARG A 37 -28.84 12.90 -18.34
C ARG A 37 -28.54 13.29 -16.89
N ARG A 38 -27.70 14.30 -16.68
CA ARG A 38 -27.24 14.74 -15.35
C ARG A 38 -27.32 16.25 -15.21
N SER A 39 -27.90 16.74 -14.11
CA SER A 39 -27.91 18.17 -13.78
C SER A 39 -26.48 18.65 -13.49
N LEU A 40 -26.10 19.79 -14.06
CA LEU A 40 -24.81 20.43 -13.81
C LEU A 40 -24.88 21.42 -12.64
N LYS A 41 -26.06 21.54 -11.99
CA LYS A 41 -26.31 22.39 -10.82
C LYS A 41 -25.76 23.82 -10.99
N THR A 42 -25.98 24.40 -12.16
CA THR A 42 -25.58 25.77 -12.47
C THR A 42 -26.44 26.30 -13.62
N ASP A 43 -26.74 27.59 -13.56
CA ASP A 43 -27.33 28.44 -14.59
C ASP A 43 -26.27 29.24 -15.38
N SER A 44 -24.99 29.12 -14.99
CA SER A 44 -23.86 29.74 -15.69
C SER A 44 -23.41 28.86 -16.86
N LEU A 45 -23.57 29.37 -18.09
CA LEU A 45 -23.15 28.67 -19.31
C LEU A 45 -21.66 28.30 -19.30
N ARG A 46 -20.78 29.17 -18.79
CA ARG A 46 -19.32 28.94 -18.73
C ARG A 46 -18.97 27.79 -17.78
N LEU A 47 -19.59 27.76 -16.59
CA LEU A 47 -19.38 26.69 -15.61
C LEU A 47 -20.03 25.38 -16.07
N ALA A 48 -21.20 25.46 -16.71
CA ALA A 48 -21.88 24.33 -17.32
C ALA A 48 -21.02 23.69 -18.42
N LEU A 49 -20.44 24.47 -19.33
CA LEU A 49 -19.56 23.96 -20.39
C LEU A 49 -18.31 23.27 -19.83
N ARG A 50 -17.68 23.84 -18.79
CA ARG A 50 -16.52 23.22 -18.12
C ARG A 50 -16.87 21.88 -17.49
N ARG A 51 -17.99 21.81 -16.75
CA ARG A 51 -18.46 20.56 -16.11
C ARG A 51 -18.92 19.52 -17.15
N ALA A 52 -19.62 19.95 -18.19
CA ALA A 52 -20.10 19.07 -19.25
C ALA A 52 -18.97 18.41 -20.03
N ARG A 53 -17.88 19.14 -20.32
CA ARG A 53 -16.68 18.57 -20.98
C ARG A 53 -16.00 17.49 -20.13
N GLN A 54 -15.95 17.68 -18.82
CA GLN A 54 -15.41 16.67 -17.90
C GLN A 54 -16.26 15.41 -17.86
N TYR A 55 -17.60 15.54 -17.91
CA TYR A 55 -18.49 14.39 -18.03
C TYR A 55 -18.37 13.72 -19.40
N ALA A 56 -18.29 14.47 -20.49
CA ALA A 56 -18.13 13.93 -21.84
C ALA A 56 -16.89 13.03 -21.93
N ALA A 57 -15.71 13.56 -21.56
CA ALA A 57 -14.46 12.81 -21.61
C ALA A 57 -14.49 11.54 -20.75
N ARG A 58 -15.17 11.57 -19.59
CA ARG A 58 -15.29 10.41 -18.71
C ARG A 58 -16.21 9.33 -19.29
N PHE A 59 -17.36 9.73 -19.84
CA PHE A 59 -18.28 8.77 -20.44
C PHE A 59 -17.72 8.22 -21.75
N GLU A 60 -17.05 9.03 -22.56
CA GLU A 60 -16.34 8.57 -23.76
C GLU A 60 -15.25 7.56 -23.40
N ALA A 61 -14.33 7.89 -22.47
CA ALA A 61 -13.29 6.94 -22.04
C ALA A 61 -13.87 5.66 -21.42
N ALA A 62 -14.98 5.76 -20.67
CA ALA A 62 -15.64 4.58 -20.10
C ALA A 62 -16.31 3.72 -21.17
N PHE A 63 -16.98 4.35 -22.14
CA PHE A 63 -17.59 3.63 -23.26
C PHE A 63 -16.52 3.00 -24.16
N ASP A 64 -15.44 3.70 -24.46
CA ASP A 64 -14.31 3.19 -25.26
C ASP A 64 -13.58 2.07 -24.54
N LYS A 65 -13.44 2.13 -23.21
CA LYS A 65 -12.86 1.04 -22.40
C LYS A 65 -13.74 -0.22 -22.41
N VAL A 66 -15.07 -0.06 -22.37
CA VAL A 66 -15.99 -1.22 -22.40
C VAL A 66 -16.19 -1.76 -23.82
N LEU A 67 -16.15 -0.91 -24.84
CA LEU A 67 -16.22 -1.31 -26.24
C LEU A 67 -14.89 -1.87 -26.75
N GLY A 68 -13.75 -1.39 -26.24
CA GLY A 68 -12.40 -1.88 -26.53
C GLY A 68 -12.07 -3.25 -25.90
N VAL A 69 -12.83 -3.65 -24.86
CA VAL A 69 -12.79 -5.01 -24.28
C VAL A 69 -13.40 -6.08 -25.22
N VAL A 70 -13.92 -5.68 -26.38
CA VAL A 70 -14.36 -6.63 -27.41
C VAL A 70 -13.21 -7.06 -28.35
N ASP A 71 -12.06 -6.38 -28.38
CA ASP A 71 -11.04 -6.68 -29.40
C ASP A 71 -9.63 -7.07 -28.94
N GLN A 72 -9.18 -6.86 -27.70
CA GLN A 72 -7.84 -7.39 -27.28
C GLN A 72 -7.78 -7.86 -25.82
N ASP A 73 -7.41 -9.13 -25.66
CA ASP A 73 -6.93 -9.77 -24.42
C ASP A 73 -5.62 -9.10 -23.98
N ASP A 74 -5.66 -8.30 -22.91
CA ASP A 74 -4.57 -8.09 -21.93
C ASP A 74 -4.98 -7.01 -20.92
N TYR A 75 -5.87 -7.36 -19.98
CA TYR A 75 -6.07 -6.58 -18.75
C TYR A 75 -6.77 -7.40 -17.66
N GLU A 76 -6.10 -7.57 -16.51
CA GLU A 76 -6.74 -8.05 -15.27
C GLU A 76 -7.28 -6.84 -14.48
N PRO A 77 -8.62 -6.76 -14.24
CA PRO A 77 -9.21 -5.68 -13.46
C PRO A 77 -8.62 -5.63 -12.05
N SER A 78 -8.22 -4.44 -11.59
CA SER A 78 -7.83 -4.29 -10.19
C SER A 78 -9.06 -4.36 -9.28
N ASP A 79 -8.85 -4.74 -8.01
CA ASP A 79 -9.93 -4.79 -7.01
C ASP A 79 -10.66 -3.42 -6.89
N ASP A 80 -9.95 -2.31 -7.12
CA ASP A 80 -10.50 -0.95 -7.12
C ASP A 80 -11.41 -0.69 -8.36
N ASP A 81 -11.12 -1.30 -9.53
CA ASP A 81 -11.97 -1.22 -10.74
C ASP A 81 -13.29 -1.99 -10.57
N LEU A 82 -13.21 -3.14 -9.89
CA LEU A 82 -14.37 -3.97 -9.54
C LEU A 82 -15.26 -3.27 -8.52
N GLU A 83 -14.67 -2.55 -7.56
CA GLU A 83 -15.39 -1.80 -6.54
C GLU A 83 -16.15 -0.60 -7.15
N LEU A 84 -15.51 0.14 -8.07
CA LEU A 84 -16.14 1.26 -8.79
C LEU A 84 -17.31 0.83 -9.69
N PHE A 85 -17.18 -0.33 -10.35
CA PHE A 85 -18.21 -0.94 -11.19
C PHE A 85 -19.41 -1.44 -10.36
N MET A 86 -19.15 -2.10 -9.22
CA MET A 86 -20.17 -2.55 -8.27
C MET A 86 -20.95 -1.38 -7.64
N GLU A 87 -20.28 -0.25 -7.37
CA GLU A 87 -20.91 0.94 -6.80
C GLU A 87 -21.89 1.61 -7.77
N GLN A 88 -21.60 1.59 -9.08
CA GLN A 88 -22.52 2.10 -10.11
C GLN A 88 -23.71 1.15 -10.36
N LEU A 89 -23.49 -0.17 -10.29
CA LEU A 89 -24.55 -1.17 -10.36
C LEU A 89 -25.51 -1.09 -9.16
N ASN A 90 -24.98 -0.88 -7.94
CA ASN A 90 -25.80 -0.72 -6.74
C ASN A 90 -26.65 0.57 -6.78
N LYS A 91 -26.09 1.68 -7.27
CA LYS A 91 -26.85 2.94 -7.47
C LYS A 91 -27.96 2.82 -8.52
N ALA A 92 -27.82 1.90 -9.48
CA ALA A 92 -28.86 1.60 -10.46
C ALA A 92 -29.93 0.63 -9.90
N SER A 93 -29.56 -0.23 -8.95
CA SER A 93 -30.50 -1.15 -8.28
C SER A 93 -31.27 -0.54 -7.09
N GLU A 94 -30.75 0.55 -6.49
CA GLU A 94 -31.41 1.27 -5.38
C GLU A 94 -32.55 2.19 -5.83
N ALA A 95 -32.72 2.40 -7.15
CA ALA A 95 -33.92 3.04 -7.70
C ALA A 95 -35.04 2.00 -7.81
N GLU A 96 -35.67 1.69 -6.67
CA GLU A 96 -36.77 0.73 -6.57
C GLU A 96 -37.91 1.02 -7.55
N PHE A 97 -38.33 -0.04 -8.23
CA PHE A 97 -39.72 -0.47 -8.42
C PHE A 97 -40.79 0.49 -7.83
N TRP A 98 -41.06 1.57 -8.56
CA TRP A 98 -42.38 2.21 -8.57
C TRP A 98 -42.93 2.05 -9.98
N ASN A 99 -43.86 1.10 -10.14
CA ASN A 99 -44.78 1.15 -11.25
C ASN A 99 -46.22 0.97 -10.78
N SER A 100 -47.07 1.77 -11.44
CA SER A 100 -48.53 1.73 -11.55
C SER A 100 -49.26 2.71 -10.60
N HIS A 101 -50.11 3.65 -11.02
CA HIS A 101 -50.81 4.04 -12.26
C HIS A 101 -50.79 5.60 -12.35
N SER A 102 -51.03 6.33 -13.45
CA SER A 102 -51.98 6.15 -14.55
C SER A 102 -51.54 6.88 -15.85
N SER A 103 -52.10 6.40 -16.95
CA SER A 103 -52.03 6.83 -18.35
C SER A 103 -52.48 8.26 -18.67
N ASN A 104 -51.78 8.88 -19.64
CA ASN A 104 -52.27 9.57 -20.85
C ASN A 104 -51.09 10.42 -21.39
N SER A 105 -50.67 10.44 -22.64
CA SER A 105 -51.30 10.12 -23.92
C SER A 105 -50.22 9.95 -25.02
N ALA A 106 -50.40 8.89 -25.81
CA ALA A 106 -49.98 8.60 -27.19
C ALA A 106 -48.80 9.34 -27.86
N GLU A 107 -47.85 8.55 -28.40
CA GLU A 107 -47.47 8.55 -29.83
C GLU A 107 -46.81 7.21 -30.20
N PRO A 108 -46.92 6.74 -31.46
CA PRO A 108 -46.86 5.31 -31.79
C PRO A 108 -45.43 4.76 -31.81
N VAL A 109 -45.21 3.64 -31.10
CA VAL A 109 -43.97 2.86 -31.23
C VAL A 109 -44.07 2.04 -32.52
N ALA A 110 -43.33 2.47 -33.54
CA ALA A 110 -43.05 1.65 -34.70
C ALA A 110 -42.44 0.32 -34.25
N ALA A 111 -43.12 -0.78 -34.61
CA ALA A 111 -42.69 -2.14 -34.33
C ALA A 111 -41.34 -2.42 -35.00
N TYR A 112 -40.26 -2.34 -34.23
CA TYR A 112 -38.97 -2.89 -34.65
C TYR A 112 -39.01 -4.38 -34.40
N LYS A 113 -39.16 -5.15 -35.47
CA LYS A 113 -38.93 -6.60 -35.48
C LYS A 113 -37.49 -6.86 -35.03
N SER A 114 -37.33 -7.58 -33.92
CA SER A 114 -36.05 -8.17 -33.53
C SER A 114 -35.54 -9.04 -34.68
N ALA A 115 -34.24 -8.94 -34.99
CA ALA A 115 -33.58 -9.72 -36.03
C ALA A 115 -33.30 -11.18 -35.61
N ILE A 116 -33.76 -11.58 -34.43
CA ILE A 116 -33.59 -12.91 -33.84
C ILE A 116 -34.93 -13.28 -33.20
N THR A 117 -35.47 -14.46 -33.52
CA THR A 117 -36.75 -14.94 -32.95
C THR A 117 -36.61 -15.28 -31.47
N GLU A 118 -37.71 -15.37 -30.72
CA GLU A 118 -37.64 -15.83 -29.32
C GLU A 118 -37.05 -17.24 -29.23
N GLU A 119 -37.30 -18.11 -30.20
CA GLU A 119 -36.67 -19.44 -30.25
C GLU A 119 -35.15 -19.35 -30.38
N GLU A 120 -34.64 -18.52 -31.29
CA GLU A 120 -33.20 -18.32 -31.50
C GLU A 120 -32.52 -17.68 -30.27
N TRP A 121 -33.24 -16.84 -29.52
CA TRP A 121 -32.77 -16.26 -28.27
C TRP A 121 -32.67 -17.32 -27.15
N HIS A 122 -33.69 -18.17 -27.02
CA HIS A 122 -33.68 -19.29 -26.07
C HIS A 122 -32.59 -20.32 -26.38
N GLU A 123 -32.32 -20.60 -27.65
CA GLU A 123 -31.22 -21.47 -28.08
C GLU A 123 -29.86 -20.89 -27.71
N LEU A 124 -29.64 -19.58 -27.93
CA LEU A 124 -28.40 -18.91 -27.55
C LEU A 124 -28.20 -18.92 -26.04
N GLU A 125 -29.25 -18.66 -25.25
CA GLU A 125 -29.15 -18.68 -23.79
C GLU A 125 -28.85 -20.10 -23.27
N ALA A 126 -29.47 -21.12 -23.85
CA ALA A 126 -29.21 -22.53 -23.54
C ALA A 126 -27.76 -22.91 -23.83
N GLN A 127 -27.22 -22.51 -24.99
CA GLN A 127 -25.83 -22.75 -25.37
C GLN A 127 -24.85 -22.07 -24.40
N LEU A 128 -25.13 -20.82 -24.04
CA LEU A 128 -24.30 -20.05 -23.13
C LEU A 128 -24.26 -20.65 -21.71
N ARG A 129 -25.41 -21.12 -21.20
CA ARG A 129 -25.48 -21.81 -19.90
C ARG A 129 -24.71 -23.14 -19.91
N ARG A 130 -24.85 -23.92 -20.98
CA ARG A 130 -24.08 -25.17 -21.16
C ARG A 130 -22.58 -24.91 -21.24
N SER A 131 -22.18 -23.83 -21.93
CA SER A 131 -20.78 -23.37 -22.00
C SER A 131 -20.23 -22.97 -20.63
N ASP A 132 -21.01 -22.27 -19.80
CA ASP A 132 -20.59 -21.89 -18.44
C ASP A 132 -20.41 -23.12 -17.54
N ILE A 133 -21.31 -24.11 -17.64
CA ILE A 133 -21.20 -25.38 -16.92
C ILE A 133 -19.99 -26.18 -17.38
N ALA A 134 -19.76 -26.27 -18.70
CA ALA A 134 -18.58 -26.94 -19.24
C ALA A 134 -17.28 -26.27 -18.77
N LYS A 135 -17.24 -24.93 -18.78
CA LYS A 135 -16.09 -24.16 -18.25
C LYS A 135 -15.86 -24.44 -16.78
N ALA A 136 -16.92 -24.49 -15.98
CA ALA A 136 -16.80 -24.73 -14.54
C ALA A 136 -16.34 -26.17 -14.21
N LEU A 137 -16.81 -27.18 -14.95
CA LEU A 137 -16.47 -28.57 -14.68
C LEU A 137 -15.14 -29.02 -15.28
N THR A 138 -14.75 -28.46 -16.42
CA THR A 138 -13.58 -28.92 -17.21
C THR A 138 -12.45 -27.90 -17.32
N GLY A 139 -12.65 -26.71 -16.75
CA GLY A 139 -11.74 -25.56 -16.82
C GLY A 139 -11.81 -24.79 -18.13
N HIS A 140 -12.57 -25.24 -19.14
CA HIS A 140 -12.66 -24.56 -20.44
C HIS A 140 -14.03 -24.75 -21.12
N ALA A 141 -14.63 -23.67 -21.60
CA ALA A 141 -15.99 -23.64 -22.15
C ALA A 141 -16.24 -24.58 -23.35
N LYS A 142 -15.20 -24.80 -24.18
CA LYS A 142 -15.27 -25.63 -25.39
C LYS A 142 -14.84 -27.09 -25.18
N ARG A 143 -14.45 -27.50 -23.96
CA ARG A 143 -14.04 -28.89 -23.69
C ARG A 143 -15.27 -29.76 -23.47
N THR A 144 -15.26 -30.95 -24.03
CA THR A 144 -16.31 -31.95 -23.82
C THR A 144 -16.33 -32.41 -22.36
N ILE A 145 -17.53 -32.43 -21.78
CA ILE A 145 -17.74 -32.88 -20.40
C ILE A 145 -17.55 -34.42 -20.36
N PRO A 146 -16.67 -34.95 -19.49
CA PRO A 146 -16.44 -36.39 -19.36
C PRO A 146 -17.73 -37.16 -19.04
N GLU A 147 -17.86 -38.41 -19.51
CA GLU A 147 -19.08 -39.23 -19.37
C GLU A 147 -19.60 -39.27 -17.93
N ARG A 148 -18.68 -39.48 -16.97
CA ARG A 148 -18.97 -39.55 -15.52
C ARG A 148 -19.55 -38.26 -14.91
N GLN A 149 -19.52 -37.14 -15.63
CA GLN A 149 -20.00 -35.83 -15.15
C GLN A 149 -21.21 -35.32 -15.96
N ARG A 150 -21.70 -36.07 -16.95
CA ARG A 150 -22.82 -35.62 -17.80
C ARG A 150 -24.12 -35.45 -17.03
N GLU A 151 -24.48 -36.42 -16.19
CA GLU A 151 -25.69 -36.34 -15.35
C GLU A 151 -25.63 -35.17 -14.36
N PHE A 152 -24.43 -34.91 -13.82
CA PHE A 152 -24.17 -33.77 -12.93
C PHE A 152 -24.29 -32.43 -13.66
N ALA A 153 -23.76 -32.35 -14.88
CA ALA A 153 -23.88 -31.17 -15.73
C ALA A 153 -25.33 -30.87 -16.14
N GLU A 154 -26.13 -31.89 -16.47
CA GLU A 154 -27.56 -31.72 -16.76
C GLU A 154 -28.37 -31.31 -15.51
N SER A 155 -27.99 -31.80 -14.32
CA SER A 155 -28.58 -31.35 -13.05
C SER A 155 -28.30 -29.87 -12.78
N LEU A 156 -27.06 -29.42 -13.02
CA LEU A 156 -26.69 -28.00 -12.93
C LEU A 156 -27.42 -27.13 -13.97
N TYR A 157 -27.57 -27.64 -15.19
CA TYR A 157 -28.30 -26.96 -16.25
C TYR A 157 -29.77 -26.77 -15.88
N THR A 158 -30.41 -27.81 -15.37
CA THR A 158 -31.81 -27.77 -14.92
C THR A 158 -31.98 -26.79 -13.76
N ALA A 159 -31.08 -26.82 -12.76
CA ALA A 159 -31.08 -25.86 -11.65
C ALA A 159 -30.82 -24.42 -12.11
N SER A 160 -30.17 -24.22 -13.27
CA SER A 160 -29.93 -22.90 -13.82
C SER A 160 -31.21 -22.22 -14.33
N LEU A 161 -32.19 -22.99 -14.84
CA LEU A 161 -33.34 -22.45 -15.56
C LEU A 161 -34.26 -21.59 -14.68
N SER A 162 -34.23 -21.80 -13.36
CA SER A 162 -34.98 -20.99 -12.38
C SER A 162 -34.30 -19.65 -12.03
N LEU A 163 -33.10 -19.39 -12.56
CA LEU A 163 -32.29 -18.22 -12.25
C LEU A 163 -31.88 -17.45 -13.52
N PRO A 164 -31.88 -16.10 -13.50
CA PRO A 164 -31.24 -15.31 -14.55
C PRO A 164 -29.75 -15.68 -14.69
N ARG A 165 -29.24 -15.84 -15.92
CA ARG A 165 -27.87 -16.33 -16.20
C ARG A 165 -26.75 -15.63 -15.40
N PRO A 166 -26.75 -14.30 -15.18
CA PRO A 166 -25.71 -13.64 -14.36
C PRO A 166 -25.71 -14.10 -12.89
N GLN A 167 -26.89 -14.35 -12.33
CA GLN A 167 -27.03 -14.88 -10.96
C GLN A 167 -26.61 -16.35 -10.92
N PHE A 168 -26.98 -17.11 -11.95
CA PHE A 168 -26.55 -18.49 -12.11
C PHE A 168 -25.03 -18.61 -12.14
N ILE A 169 -24.31 -17.81 -12.96
CA ILE A 169 -22.83 -17.84 -13.03
C ILE A 169 -22.20 -17.55 -11.66
N LYS A 170 -22.75 -16.57 -10.92
CA LYS A 170 -22.27 -16.21 -9.58
C LYS A 170 -22.50 -17.31 -8.54
N LEU A 171 -23.60 -18.05 -8.66
CA LEU A 171 -23.97 -19.13 -7.76
C LEU A 171 -23.45 -20.50 -8.21
N LEU A 172 -22.98 -20.63 -9.45
CA LEU A 172 -22.52 -21.88 -10.05
C LEU A 172 -21.48 -22.62 -9.20
N PRO A 173 -20.44 -21.96 -8.62
CA PRO A 173 -19.51 -22.65 -7.72
C PRO A 173 -20.19 -23.25 -6.49
N LYS A 174 -21.14 -22.51 -5.89
CA LYS A 174 -21.90 -22.98 -4.72
C LYS A 174 -22.91 -24.07 -5.08
N LEU A 175 -23.49 -24.01 -6.28
CA LEU A 175 -24.39 -25.03 -6.81
C LEU A 175 -23.63 -26.33 -7.06
N ILE A 176 -22.42 -26.25 -7.63
CA ILE A 176 -21.50 -27.38 -7.78
C ILE A 176 -21.19 -28.00 -6.41
N ASP A 177 -20.80 -27.19 -5.43
CA ASP A 177 -20.49 -27.68 -4.08
C ASP A 177 -21.72 -28.34 -3.42
N SER A 178 -22.90 -27.70 -3.52
CA SER A 178 -24.12 -28.21 -2.89
C SER A 178 -24.64 -29.49 -3.53
N LEU A 179 -24.62 -29.61 -4.86
CA LEU A 179 -25.06 -30.82 -5.57
C LEU A 179 -24.04 -31.95 -5.43
N ALA A 180 -22.74 -31.64 -5.38
CA ALA A 180 -21.70 -32.64 -5.07
C ALA A 180 -21.87 -33.18 -3.64
N LEU A 181 -22.20 -32.32 -2.68
CA LEU A 181 -22.57 -32.71 -1.32
C LEU A 181 -23.88 -33.51 -1.26
N GLN A 182 -24.83 -33.27 -2.18
CA GLN A 182 -26.10 -33.98 -2.25
C GLN A 182 -25.95 -35.39 -2.83
N GLN A 183 -25.07 -35.57 -3.84
CA GLN A 183 -24.69 -36.89 -4.35
C GLN A 183 -23.97 -37.73 -3.28
N LEU A 184 -23.16 -37.10 -2.42
CA LEU A 184 -22.55 -37.75 -1.24
C LEU A 184 -23.56 -38.10 -0.12
N ARG A 185 -24.77 -37.53 -0.16
CA ARG A 185 -25.85 -37.72 0.84
C ARG A 185 -26.97 -38.66 0.38
N THR A 186 -26.95 -39.11 -0.88
CA THR A 186 -28.01 -39.99 -1.39
C THR A 186 -27.75 -41.42 -0.90
N PRO A 187 -28.63 -42.04 -0.09
CA PRO A 187 -28.43 -43.42 0.35
C PRO A 187 -28.68 -44.36 -0.82
N ALA A 188 -27.69 -45.19 -1.14
CA ALA A 188 -27.91 -46.37 -1.96
C ALA A 188 -28.90 -47.29 -1.23
N GLN A 189 -30.13 -47.37 -1.72
CA GLN A 189 -31.00 -48.52 -1.45
C GLN A 189 -30.39 -49.73 -2.15
N ALA A 190 -29.64 -50.54 -1.42
CA ALA A 190 -29.62 -52.01 -1.54
C ALA A 190 -28.70 -52.62 -0.46
N GLY A 191 -29.25 -53.56 0.31
CA GLY A 191 -28.47 -54.58 1.02
C GLY A 191 -28.14 -54.27 2.48
N ALA A 192 -29.04 -54.67 3.38
CA ALA A 192 -28.74 -54.80 4.79
C ALA A 192 -27.52 -55.71 5.03
N THR A 193 -26.49 -55.20 5.68
CA THR A 193 -25.69 -55.99 6.64
C THR A 193 -25.00 -55.07 7.64
N SER A 194 -25.18 -55.41 8.91
CA SER A 194 -24.73 -54.71 10.12
C SER A 194 -23.20 -54.64 10.28
N ALA A 195 -22.67 -53.46 10.65
CA ALA A 195 -21.39 -53.32 11.36
C ALA A 195 -21.29 -51.94 12.09
N PRO A 196 -20.47 -51.80 13.16
CA PRO A 196 -20.73 -50.98 14.36
C PRO A 196 -20.07 -49.57 14.33
N PRO A 197 -20.18 -48.73 15.39
CA PRO A 197 -20.15 -47.27 15.27
C PRO A 197 -18.75 -46.66 15.13
N SER A 198 -18.77 -45.47 14.53
CA SER A 198 -17.73 -44.46 14.37
C SER A 198 -16.61 -44.46 15.41
N SER A 199 -15.39 -44.77 14.96
CA SER A 199 -14.15 -44.33 15.59
C SER A 199 -13.81 -42.91 15.16
N GLN A 200 -13.68 -42.02 16.14
CA GLN A 200 -13.03 -40.72 16.00
C GLN A 200 -11.62 -40.92 15.44
N THR A 201 -11.36 -40.49 14.20
CA THR A 201 -10.00 -40.41 13.68
C THR A 201 -9.36 -39.11 14.13
N GLU A 202 -8.41 -39.19 15.05
CA GLU A 202 -7.44 -38.14 15.35
C GLU A 202 -6.70 -37.69 14.06
N PRO A 203 -6.35 -36.40 13.93
CA PRO A 203 -5.57 -35.91 12.80
C PRO A 203 -4.16 -36.54 12.81
N PRO A 204 -3.60 -36.95 11.67
CA PRO A 204 -2.33 -37.67 11.62
C PRO A 204 -1.15 -36.81 12.15
N PRO A 205 -0.18 -37.41 12.86
CA PRO A 205 0.96 -36.72 13.48
C PRO A 205 2.01 -36.14 12.51
N ASN A 206 1.76 -36.14 11.19
CA ASN A 206 2.73 -35.78 10.14
C ASN A 206 2.36 -34.47 9.41
N GLY A 207 1.82 -33.48 10.14
CA GLY A 207 1.49 -32.16 9.59
C GLY A 207 2.64 -31.15 9.74
N PRO A 208 2.65 -30.04 8.98
CA PRO A 208 3.68 -29.02 9.11
C PRO A 208 3.59 -28.29 10.45
N THR A 209 4.75 -27.97 11.02
CA THR A 209 4.92 -27.05 12.15
C THR A 209 4.55 -25.62 11.76
N LEU A 210 4.46 -24.70 12.73
CA LEU A 210 4.20 -23.28 12.46
C LEU A 210 5.30 -22.62 11.60
N TYR A 211 6.55 -23.07 11.73
CA TYR A 211 7.65 -22.58 10.89
C TYR A 211 7.51 -23.07 9.45
N GLU A 212 7.27 -24.37 9.25
CA GLU A 212 7.05 -24.95 7.91
C GLU A 212 5.79 -24.40 7.24
N LEU A 213 4.71 -24.15 8.00
CA LEU A 213 3.51 -23.47 7.51
C LEU A 213 3.82 -22.06 6.98
N TRP A 214 4.71 -21.33 7.65
CA TRP A 214 5.16 -20.04 7.18
C TRP A 214 5.97 -20.17 5.87
N GLU A 215 6.85 -21.16 5.76
CA GLU A 215 7.58 -21.42 4.51
C GLU A 215 6.64 -21.76 3.35
N LEU A 216 5.67 -22.65 3.57
CA LEU A 216 4.62 -23.01 2.61
C LEU A 216 3.77 -21.82 2.20
N GLN A 217 3.39 -20.97 3.16
CA GLN A 217 2.68 -19.72 2.87
C GLN A 217 3.53 -18.81 1.99
N ARG A 218 4.81 -18.63 2.32
CA ARG A 218 5.74 -17.78 1.57
C ARG A 218 5.98 -18.28 0.16
N GLU A 219 6.09 -19.59 -0.03
CA GLU A 219 6.18 -20.20 -1.35
C GLU A 219 4.90 -19.94 -2.16
N THR A 220 3.73 -20.12 -1.54
CA THR A 220 2.44 -19.80 -2.18
C THR A 220 2.37 -18.33 -2.59
N GLU A 221 2.77 -17.41 -1.71
CA GLU A 221 2.81 -15.97 -2.00
C GLU A 221 3.77 -15.65 -3.15
N ARG A 222 4.95 -16.29 -3.22
CA ARG A 222 5.89 -16.13 -4.34
C ARG A 222 5.30 -16.61 -5.66
N ARG A 223 4.63 -17.78 -5.67
CA ARG A 223 3.94 -18.30 -6.87
C ARG A 223 2.82 -17.38 -7.36
N LEU A 224 2.22 -16.60 -6.44
CA LEU A 224 1.21 -15.58 -6.74
C LEU A 224 1.82 -14.18 -7.00
N ASN A 225 3.13 -14.11 -7.27
CA ASN A 225 3.86 -12.85 -7.51
C ASN A 225 3.75 -11.80 -6.39
N LYS A 226 3.45 -12.22 -5.15
CA LYS A 226 3.39 -11.33 -3.98
C LYS A 226 4.79 -11.10 -3.42
N LYS A 227 5.44 -10.05 -3.92
CA LYS A 227 6.76 -9.59 -3.45
C LYS A 227 6.68 -9.10 -2.00
N LYS A 228 7.80 -9.23 -1.27
CA LYS A 228 7.95 -8.73 0.10
C LYS A 228 9.39 -8.28 0.32
N SER A 229 9.59 -7.18 1.04
CA SER A 229 10.95 -6.68 1.32
C SER A 229 11.75 -7.66 2.18
N LEU A 230 13.08 -7.64 2.06
CA LEU A 230 13.98 -8.47 2.87
C LEU A 230 13.80 -8.22 4.37
N SER A 231 13.55 -6.96 4.77
CA SER A 231 13.27 -6.63 6.18
C SER A 231 11.98 -7.27 6.66
N ALA A 232 10.89 -7.16 5.88
CA ALA A 232 9.61 -7.77 6.25
C ALA A 232 9.73 -9.30 6.27
N HIS A 233 10.49 -9.89 5.35
CA HIS A 233 10.78 -11.32 5.36
C HIS A 233 11.52 -11.76 6.64
N ARG A 234 12.56 -11.02 7.07
CA ARG A 234 13.29 -11.30 8.31
C ARG A 234 12.42 -11.17 9.57
N ASP A 235 11.56 -10.16 9.61
CA ASP A 235 10.60 -9.97 10.71
C ASP A 235 9.63 -11.16 10.79
N GLU A 236 9.07 -11.57 9.65
CA GLU A 236 8.14 -12.70 9.58
C GLU A 236 8.79 -14.03 9.94
N HIS A 237 10.00 -14.27 9.43
CA HIS A 237 10.83 -15.40 9.82
C HIS A 237 10.99 -15.44 11.34
N GLY A 238 11.37 -14.31 11.96
CA GLY A 238 11.56 -14.26 13.40
C GLY A 238 10.30 -14.46 14.21
N HIS A 239 9.13 -14.03 13.72
CA HIS A 239 7.86 -14.35 14.36
C HIS A 239 7.52 -15.84 14.22
N ALA A 240 7.69 -16.42 13.02
CA ALA A 240 7.41 -17.82 12.75
C ALA A 240 8.28 -18.75 13.60
N SER A 241 9.58 -18.49 13.71
CA SER A 241 10.48 -19.29 14.56
C SER A 241 10.06 -19.26 16.03
N ARG A 242 9.71 -18.09 16.58
CA ARG A 242 9.24 -17.98 17.97
C ARG A 242 7.90 -18.69 18.18
N LEU A 243 6.96 -18.57 17.25
CA LEU A 243 5.68 -19.27 17.32
C LEU A 243 5.86 -20.79 17.27
N CYS A 244 6.80 -21.28 16.46
CA CYS A 244 7.15 -22.70 16.40
C CYS A 244 7.72 -23.22 17.73
N ILE A 245 8.64 -22.46 18.35
CA ILE A 245 9.18 -22.76 19.68
C ILE A 245 8.06 -22.78 20.73
N LEU A 246 7.13 -21.81 20.69
CA LEU A 246 5.98 -21.78 21.62
C LEU A 246 5.06 -22.99 21.46
N SER A 247 4.90 -23.51 20.25
CA SER A 247 4.14 -24.75 19.99
C SER A 247 4.87 -26.03 20.38
N GLY A 248 6.09 -25.93 20.91
CA GLY A 248 6.92 -27.10 21.22
C GLY A 248 7.28 -27.90 19.96
N ASN A 249 7.39 -27.22 18.81
CA ASN A 249 7.64 -27.83 17.50
C ASN A 249 6.60 -28.91 17.09
N LYS A 250 5.38 -28.86 17.66
CA LYS A 250 4.29 -29.76 17.27
C LYS A 250 3.77 -29.40 15.86
N PRO A 251 3.34 -30.39 15.07
CA PRO A 251 2.50 -30.18 13.90
C PRO A 251 1.31 -29.26 14.24
N PHE A 252 1.09 -28.20 13.46
CA PHE A 252 0.01 -27.27 13.79
C PHE A 252 -1.38 -27.92 13.69
N GLY A 253 -1.54 -28.87 12.77
CA GLY A 253 -2.78 -29.64 12.60
C GLY A 253 -3.14 -30.55 13.77
N SER A 254 -2.18 -30.90 14.64
CA SER A 254 -2.44 -31.70 15.84
C SER A 254 -2.85 -30.86 17.05
N LEU A 255 -2.84 -29.52 16.93
CA LEU A 255 -3.20 -28.64 18.04
C LEU A 255 -4.72 -28.52 18.18
N THR A 256 -5.19 -28.71 19.41
CA THR A 256 -6.57 -28.44 19.78
C THR A 256 -6.87 -26.95 19.84
N LEU A 257 -8.16 -26.56 19.82
CA LEU A 257 -8.57 -25.17 20.00
C LEU A 257 -7.95 -24.56 21.28
N LYS A 258 -8.01 -25.29 22.40
CA LYS A 258 -7.44 -24.88 23.68
C LYS A 258 -5.92 -24.66 23.61
N GLU A 259 -5.19 -25.50 22.89
CA GLU A 259 -3.75 -25.32 22.69
C GLU A 259 -3.44 -24.11 21.81
N ILE A 260 -4.25 -23.85 20.77
CA ILE A 260 -4.09 -22.66 19.91
C ILE A 260 -4.36 -21.37 20.70
N ASP A 261 -5.41 -21.34 21.52
CA ASP A 261 -5.69 -20.18 22.39
C ASP A 261 -4.56 -19.96 23.41
N GLN A 262 -4.02 -21.05 23.97
CA GLN A 262 -2.85 -20.96 24.85
C GLN A 262 -1.62 -20.40 24.12
N LEU A 263 -1.40 -20.74 22.85
CA LEU A 263 -0.30 -20.16 22.06
C LEU A 263 -0.43 -18.65 21.91
N TYR A 264 -1.64 -18.15 21.67
CA TYR A 264 -1.87 -16.72 21.62
C TYR A 264 -1.49 -16.04 22.94
N LEU A 265 -1.88 -16.62 24.08
CA LEU A 265 -1.53 -16.08 25.40
C LEU A 265 -0.02 -16.09 25.66
N LEU A 266 0.67 -17.17 25.26
CA LEU A 266 2.11 -17.33 25.46
C LEU A 266 2.95 -16.28 24.69
N THR A 267 2.44 -15.70 23.59
CA THR A 267 3.15 -14.63 22.88
C THR A 267 3.49 -13.43 23.77
N SER A 268 2.68 -13.16 24.79
CA SER A 268 2.90 -12.06 25.75
C SER A 268 3.95 -12.36 26.82
N GLN A 269 4.39 -13.62 26.93
CA GLN A 269 5.34 -14.09 27.95
C GLN A 269 6.78 -14.19 27.43
N ILE A 270 7.01 -13.83 26.17
CA ILE A 270 8.33 -13.92 25.54
C ILE A 270 9.25 -12.82 26.10
N LYS A 271 10.49 -13.20 26.42
CA LYS A 271 11.52 -12.27 26.89
C LYS A 271 12.09 -11.41 25.79
N THR A 272 12.60 -10.25 26.17
CA THR A 272 13.30 -9.34 25.27
C THR A 272 14.74 -9.83 25.07
N VAL A 273 15.11 -10.17 23.85
CA VAL A 273 16.50 -10.55 23.50
C VAL A 273 17.14 -9.41 22.71
N ARG A 274 18.04 -8.65 23.35
CA ARG A 274 18.75 -7.53 22.72
C ARG A 274 19.98 -8.06 21.97
N GLY A 275 20.02 -7.91 20.65
CA GLY A 275 21.20 -8.23 19.83
C GLY A 275 21.56 -9.72 19.70
N GLY A 276 20.78 -10.63 20.28
CA GLY A 276 20.96 -12.07 20.15
C GLY A 276 20.29 -12.66 18.91
N THR A 277 20.81 -13.78 18.43
CA THR A 277 20.17 -14.59 17.39
C THR A 277 18.91 -15.26 17.92
N ILE A 278 17.88 -15.34 17.09
CA ILE A 278 16.65 -16.08 17.43
C ILE A 278 17.02 -17.56 17.53
N PRO A 279 16.64 -18.27 18.60
CA PRO A 279 16.88 -19.71 18.70
C PRO A 279 16.27 -20.47 17.52
N ALA A 280 16.84 -21.62 17.16
CA ALA A 280 16.31 -22.45 16.10
C ALA A 280 14.85 -22.86 16.40
N PRO A 281 13.97 -23.04 15.40
CA PRO A 281 12.56 -23.37 15.61
C PRO A 281 12.29 -24.59 16.51
N GLY A 282 13.20 -25.57 16.52
CA GLY A 282 13.13 -26.77 17.39
C GLY A 282 13.69 -26.58 18.81
N SER A 283 14.02 -25.36 19.21
CA SER A 283 14.52 -25.06 20.56
C SER A 283 13.41 -25.26 21.62
N PRO A 284 13.77 -25.57 22.87
CA PRO A 284 12.80 -25.71 23.96
C PRO A 284 12.11 -24.38 24.28
N ILE A 285 10.88 -24.42 24.78
CA ILE A 285 10.04 -23.22 25.01
C ILE A 285 10.68 -22.24 26.00
N GLU A 286 11.39 -22.76 27.00
CA GLU A 286 12.10 -22.01 28.04
C GLU A 286 13.24 -21.15 27.46
N SER A 287 13.68 -21.44 26.24
CA SER A 287 14.71 -20.64 25.55
C SER A 287 14.24 -19.21 25.27
N ILE A 288 12.93 -18.98 25.14
CA ILE A 288 12.36 -17.68 24.77
C ILE A 288 11.39 -17.09 25.80
N LEU A 289 10.90 -17.88 26.77
CA LEU A 289 10.03 -17.37 27.83
C LEU A 289 10.81 -16.53 28.85
N ALA A 290 10.15 -15.48 29.36
CA ALA A 290 10.71 -14.62 30.40
C ALA A 290 10.65 -15.29 31.77
N LYS A 291 11.78 -15.31 32.46
CA LYS A 291 11.85 -15.69 33.88
C LYS A 291 11.35 -14.54 34.78
N PRO A 292 10.98 -14.81 36.04
CA PRO A 292 10.66 -13.75 36.99
C PRO A 292 11.79 -12.71 37.06
N GLY A 293 11.44 -11.44 36.85
CA GLY A 293 12.40 -10.32 36.81
C GLY A 293 12.96 -9.97 35.42
N GLU A 294 12.71 -10.77 34.37
CA GLU A 294 13.13 -10.45 33.01
C GLU A 294 12.12 -9.56 32.26
N GLU A 295 12.62 -8.63 31.44
CA GLU A 295 11.78 -7.78 30.60
C GLU A 295 11.10 -8.58 29.48
N ARG A 296 9.77 -8.43 29.36
CA ARG A 296 8.97 -9.04 28.29
C ARG A 296 8.91 -8.15 27.04
N LEU A 297 8.59 -8.75 25.89
CA LEU A 297 8.41 -8.03 24.63
C LEU A 297 7.35 -6.92 24.76
N HIS A 298 7.59 -5.82 24.05
CA HIS A 298 6.64 -4.71 23.96
C HIS A 298 5.35 -5.11 23.23
N GLY A 299 4.21 -4.53 23.65
CA GLY A 299 2.87 -4.88 23.15
C GLY A 299 2.73 -4.83 21.63
N ALA A 300 3.33 -3.84 20.96
CA ALA A 300 3.31 -3.74 19.50
C ALA A 300 4.00 -4.94 18.78
N THR A 301 5.06 -5.50 19.37
CA THR A 301 5.73 -6.70 18.83
C THR A 301 4.90 -7.95 19.10
N VAL A 302 4.31 -8.05 20.29
CA VAL A 302 3.37 -9.13 20.65
C VAL A 302 2.17 -9.14 19.69
N GLU A 303 1.59 -7.97 19.38
CA GLU A 303 0.48 -7.84 18.44
C GLU A 303 0.86 -8.34 17.03
N LYS A 304 2.07 -8.03 16.53
CA LYS A 304 2.56 -8.58 15.25
C LYS A 304 2.65 -10.10 15.27
N MET A 305 3.04 -10.70 16.39
CA MET A 305 3.08 -12.16 16.54
C MET A 305 1.67 -12.77 16.57
N ILE A 306 0.74 -12.17 17.29
CA ILE A 306 -0.68 -12.57 17.31
C ILE A 306 -1.27 -12.49 15.88
N VAL A 307 -1.02 -11.40 15.16
CA VAL A 307 -1.45 -11.25 13.76
C VAL A 307 -0.82 -12.35 12.89
N ARG A 308 0.48 -12.63 13.05
CA ARG A 308 1.17 -13.70 12.30
C ARG A 308 0.54 -15.07 12.56
N LEU A 309 0.33 -15.43 13.83
CA LEU A 309 -0.31 -16.69 14.18
C LEU A 309 -1.70 -16.80 13.55
N GLY A 310 -2.50 -15.73 13.59
CA GLY A 310 -3.81 -15.70 12.93
C GLY A 310 -3.76 -15.85 11.40
N VAL A 311 -2.73 -15.30 10.76
CA VAL A 311 -2.51 -15.46 9.31
C VAL A 311 -2.13 -16.91 8.97
N LEU A 312 -1.24 -17.53 9.74
CA LEU A 312 -0.83 -18.93 9.57
C LEU A 312 -1.99 -19.89 9.83
N HIS A 313 -2.79 -19.65 10.87
CA HIS A 313 -3.97 -20.46 11.19
C HIS A 313 -5.00 -20.41 10.06
N LYS A 314 -5.32 -19.21 9.54
CA LYS A 314 -6.21 -19.06 8.38
C LYS A 314 -5.68 -19.79 7.15
N PHE A 315 -4.38 -19.73 6.90
CA PHE A 315 -3.75 -20.44 5.79
C PHE A 315 -3.87 -21.96 5.95
N ALA A 316 -3.54 -22.48 7.13
CA ALA A 316 -3.64 -23.91 7.45
C ALA A 316 -5.07 -24.44 7.30
N TYR A 317 -6.06 -23.72 7.84
CA TYR A 317 -7.47 -24.10 7.73
C TYR A 317 -7.94 -24.14 6.27
N LYS A 318 -7.62 -23.10 5.47
CA LYS A 318 -7.95 -23.06 4.03
C LYS A 318 -7.30 -24.20 3.22
N LYS A 319 -6.18 -24.74 3.69
CA LYS A 319 -5.47 -25.86 3.05
C LYS A 319 -5.88 -27.23 3.63
N GLY A 320 -6.82 -27.27 4.56
CA GLY A 320 -7.24 -28.51 5.24
C GLY A 320 -6.16 -29.09 6.17
N LEU A 321 -5.16 -28.29 6.56
CA LEU A 321 -4.06 -28.70 7.43
C LEU A 321 -4.40 -28.60 8.92
N THR A 322 -5.56 -28.03 9.26
CA THR A 322 -6.17 -28.08 10.58
C THR A 322 -7.69 -28.09 10.43
N ILE A 323 -8.38 -28.75 11.36
CA ILE A 323 -9.84 -28.76 11.44
C ILE A 323 -10.40 -27.62 12.30
N VAL A 324 -9.54 -26.95 13.08
CA VAL A 324 -9.95 -25.88 13.99
C VAL A 324 -10.22 -24.62 13.17
N ASP A 325 -11.45 -24.14 13.19
CA ASP A 325 -11.83 -22.89 12.52
C ASP A 325 -11.19 -21.67 13.22
N PRO A 326 -10.43 -20.81 12.52
CA PRO A 326 -9.88 -19.56 13.05
C PRO A 326 -10.92 -18.58 13.62
N ALA A 327 -12.22 -18.74 13.31
CA ALA A 327 -13.29 -17.94 13.90
C ALA A 327 -13.61 -18.34 15.35
N MET A 328 -13.23 -19.57 15.76
CA MET A 328 -13.49 -20.09 17.10
C MET A 328 -12.42 -19.73 18.13
N THR A 329 -11.26 -19.22 17.69
CA THR A 329 -10.14 -18.87 18.59
C THR A 329 -10.38 -17.58 19.35
N GLU A 330 -9.95 -17.55 20.61
CA GLU A 330 -9.97 -16.38 21.46
C GLU A 330 -8.63 -15.62 21.36
N LYS A 331 -8.64 -14.51 20.62
CA LYS A 331 -7.44 -13.69 20.46
C LYS A 331 -7.33 -12.70 21.62
N PRO A 332 -6.23 -12.70 22.40
CA PRO A 332 -6.07 -11.77 23.49
C PRO A 332 -6.01 -10.35 22.93
N VAL A 333 -6.82 -9.49 23.52
CA VAL A 333 -6.71 -8.05 23.28
C VAL A 333 -5.47 -7.58 24.03
N VAL A 334 -4.36 -7.39 23.30
CA VAL A 334 -3.24 -6.61 23.84
C VAL A 334 -3.83 -5.24 24.19
N SER A 335 -3.84 -4.87 25.47
CA SER A 335 -4.64 -3.77 26.00
C SER A 335 -4.33 -2.46 25.28
N LYS A 336 -5.13 -2.18 24.24
CA LYS A 336 -4.93 -1.01 23.39
C LYS A 336 -5.00 0.24 24.24
N LYS A 337 -5.85 0.33 25.26
CA LYS A 337 -5.97 1.55 26.09
C LYS A 337 -4.66 1.98 26.77
N ILE A 338 -3.98 1.11 27.53
CA ILE A 338 -2.79 1.53 28.30
C ILE A 338 -1.59 1.71 27.37
N ALA A 339 -1.36 0.76 26.44
CA ALA A 339 -0.29 0.86 25.47
C ALA A 339 -0.48 2.07 24.55
N ARG A 340 -1.71 2.35 24.10
CA ARG A 340 -2.05 3.51 23.27
C ARG A 340 -2.01 4.82 24.04
N THR A 341 -2.38 4.89 25.32
CA THR A 341 -2.22 6.13 26.09
C THR A 341 -0.74 6.47 26.30
N ILE A 342 0.10 5.48 26.60
CA ILE A 342 1.55 5.68 26.68
C ILE A 342 2.12 6.00 25.29
N GLU A 343 1.72 5.28 24.24
CA GLU A 343 2.18 5.52 22.87
C GLU A 343 1.67 6.87 22.32
N GLU A 344 0.45 7.30 22.62
CA GLU A 344 -0.09 8.63 22.27
C GLU A 344 0.66 9.75 23.00
N GLN A 345 0.92 9.60 24.31
CA GLN A 345 1.76 10.55 25.06
C GLN A 345 3.20 10.61 24.54
N LEU A 346 3.74 9.46 24.10
CA LEU A 346 5.05 9.37 23.47
C LEU A 346 5.05 9.85 22.01
N ASP A 347 3.91 9.82 21.33
CA ASP A 347 3.68 10.34 19.97
C ASP A 347 3.69 11.85 19.96
N ASP A 348 3.10 12.48 20.98
CA ASP A 348 3.15 13.94 21.18
C ASP A 348 4.58 14.45 21.38
N LEU A 349 5.51 13.58 21.81
CA LEU A 349 6.94 13.89 21.94
C LEU A 349 7.75 13.59 20.67
N ARG A 350 7.16 13.01 19.61
CA ARG A 350 7.88 12.68 18.37
C ARG A 350 8.25 13.90 17.53
N PRO A 351 7.42 14.93 17.32
CA PRO A 351 7.80 16.12 16.56
C PRO A 351 8.96 16.84 17.25
N PHE A 352 9.90 17.40 16.48
CA PHE A 352 10.89 18.33 17.02
C PHE A 352 10.22 19.62 17.51
N THR A 353 10.56 20.01 18.73
CA THR A 353 10.19 21.31 19.30
C THR A 353 11.04 22.41 18.67
N ARG A 354 10.67 23.68 18.90
CA ARG A 354 11.49 24.82 18.47
C ARG A 354 12.92 24.76 19.04
N THR A 355 13.05 24.35 20.30
CA THR A 355 14.36 24.16 20.94
C THR A 355 15.17 23.05 20.27
N ASP A 356 14.53 21.92 19.93
CA ASP A 356 15.20 20.84 19.20
C ASP A 356 15.70 21.33 17.83
N LEU A 357 14.86 22.06 17.08
CA LEU A 357 15.24 22.60 15.77
C LEU A 357 16.38 23.60 15.88
N ASN A 358 16.35 24.49 16.87
CA ASN A 358 17.48 25.39 17.14
C ASN A 358 18.76 24.60 17.42
N ALA A 359 18.71 23.58 18.27
CA ALA A 359 19.89 22.74 18.54
C ALA A 359 20.41 22.01 17.30
N ILE A 360 19.50 21.55 16.42
CA ILE A 360 19.86 20.89 15.15
C ILE A 360 20.56 21.88 14.22
N PHE A 361 19.97 23.04 13.99
CA PHE A 361 20.41 24.02 13.00
C PHE A 361 21.44 25.03 13.54
N SER A 362 21.83 24.91 14.80
CA SER A 362 23.00 25.60 15.40
C SER A 362 24.16 24.65 15.72
N GLY A 363 24.06 23.37 15.35
CA GLY A 363 25.18 22.42 15.48
C GLY A 363 26.17 22.52 14.32
N TYR A 364 27.28 21.78 14.40
CA TYR A 364 28.44 21.89 13.48
C TYR A 364 28.12 21.72 12.00
N LEU A 365 27.03 21.05 11.65
CA LEU A 365 26.59 20.92 10.26
C LEU A 365 26.17 22.27 9.67
N TYR A 366 25.67 23.20 10.48
CA TYR A 366 25.11 24.48 10.03
C TYR A 366 25.86 25.69 10.59
N SER A 367 26.53 25.54 11.72
CA SER A 367 27.34 26.60 12.32
C SER A 367 28.48 26.01 13.15
N GLY A 368 29.65 26.65 13.12
CA GLY A 368 30.83 26.21 13.87
C GLY A 368 31.66 25.14 13.14
N SER A 369 32.87 24.86 13.63
CA SER A 369 33.84 23.96 12.97
C SER A 369 34.21 22.73 13.80
N ASP A 370 33.75 22.66 15.05
CA ASP A 370 34.04 21.55 15.94
C ASP A 370 33.15 20.35 15.63
N VAL A 371 33.70 19.39 14.90
CA VAL A 371 33.08 18.09 14.59
C VAL A 371 33.24 17.08 15.72
N GLY A 372 33.89 17.45 16.83
CA GLY A 372 34.28 16.56 17.92
C GLY A 372 35.11 15.38 17.42
N ALA A 373 34.89 14.21 18.02
CA ALA A 373 35.55 12.96 17.62
C ALA A 373 35.04 12.36 16.29
N ILE A 374 34.16 13.05 15.55
CA ILE A 374 33.63 12.57 14.28
C ILE A 374 34.59 12.98 13.16
N GLU A 375 35.33 12.01 12.64
CA GLU A 375 36.31 12.23 11.56
C GLU A 375 35.70 12.22 10.15
N LEU A 376 34.39 11.91 10.01
CA LEU A 376 33.73 11.76 8.70
C LEU A 376 32.58 12.74 8.49
N VAL A 377 32.78 13.65 7.54
CA VAL A 377 31.82 14.67 7.14
C VAL A 377 31.38 14.41 5.70
N PHE A 378 30.08 14.41 5.42
CA PHE A 378 29.54 14.10 4.09
C PHE A 378 28.40 15.04 3.70
N PRO A 379 28.17 15.30 2.39
CA PRO A 379 27.13 16.23 1.94
C PRO A 379 25.72 15.87 2.42
N TYR A 380 25.39 14.56 2.48
CA TYR A 380 24.08 14.11 2.95
C TYR A 380 23.77 14.56 4.39
N GLN A 381 24.79 14.76 5.23
CA GLN A 381 24.58 15.12 6.63
C GLN A 381 23.98 16.53 6.72
N PHE A 382 24.42 17.45 5.85
CA PHE A 382 23.89 18.79 5.70
C PHE A 382 22.49 18.80 5.06
N TRP A 383 22.32 18.08 3.94
CA TRP A 383 21.09 18.20 3.16
C TRP A 383 19.89 17.46 3.74
N LEU A 384 20.09 16.29 4.37
CA LEU A 384 18.97 15.47 4.81
C LEU A 384 18.06 16.17 5.84
N PRO A 385 18.53 16.87 6.89
CA PRO A 385 17.66 17.57 7.81
C PRO A 385 16.86 18.70 7.15
N LEU A 386 17.46 19.47 6.23
CA LEU A 386 16.78 20.49 5.43
C LEU A 386 15.69 19.87 4.56
N LEU A 387 16.02 18.83 3.78
CA LEU A 387 15.03 18.11 2.98
C LEU A 387 13.93 17.49 3.85
N GLY A 388 14.29 16.98 5.04
CA GLY A 388 13.35 16.41 6.00
C GLY A 388 12.30 17.42 6.47
N ILE A 389 12.72 18.64 6.84
CA ILE A 389 11.81 19.67 7.35
C ILE A 389 10.97 20.29 6.23
N PHE A 390 11.51 20.52 5.02
CA PHE A 390 10.77 21.18 3.94
C PHE A 390 9.86 20.24 3.12
N THR A 391 10.14 18.93 3.11
CA THR A 391 9.37 17.99 2.28
C THR A 391 8.50 17.02 3.09
N GLY A 392 8.80 16.84 4.38
CA GLY A 392 8.16 15.82 5.21
C GLY A 392 8.42 14.38 4.73
N SER A 393 9.43 14.16 3.88
CA SER A 393 9.71 12.86 3.28
C SER A 393 10.33 11.87 4.26
N ARG A 394 10.21 10.57 3.98
CA ARG A 394 10.88 9.54 4.78
C ARG A 394 12.37 9.55 4.48
N LEU A 395 13.21 9.24 5.47
CA LEU A 395 14.67 9.23 5.32
C LEU A 395 15.14 8.41 4.11
N ASN A 396 14.63 7.19 3.94
CA ASN A 396 15.07 6.36 2.81
C ASN A 396 14.60 6.91 1.45
N GLU A 397 13.49 7.66 1.39
CA GLU A 397 13.01 8.29 0.15
C GLU A 397 13.98 9.39 -0.30
N ILE A 398 14.46 10.22 0.64
CA ILE A 398 15.44 11.28 0.32
C ILE A 398 16.86 10.72 0.11
N CYS A 399 17.23 9.64 0.80
CA CYS A 399 18.56 9.03 0.64
C CYS A 399 18.75 8.29 -0.70
N GLN A 400 17.67 7.87 -1.35
CA GLN A 400 17.73 7.09 -2.60
C GLN A 400 17.52 7.93 -3.87
N LEU A 401 17.38 9.25 -3.73
CA LEU A 401 17.14 10.17 -4.85
C LEU A 401 18.26 10.11 -5.88
N ASP A 402 17.85 10.04 -7.14
CA ASP A 402 18.71 10.28 -8.30
C ASP A 402 18.81 11.77 -8.58
N LEU A 403 19.79 12.15 -9.40
CA LEU A 403 19.84 13.51 -9.93
C LEU A 403 18.60 13.84 -10.76
N ASP A 404 18.07 12.86 -11.50
CA ASP A 404 16.90 13.01 -12.38
C ASP A 404 15.56 13.02 -11.64
N ASP A 405 15.56 12.63 -10.36
CA ASP A 405 14.39 12.84 -9.51
C ASP A 405 14.18 14.33 -9.20
N ILE A 406 15.17 15.20 -9.45
CA ILE A 406 15.05 16.65 -9.28
C ILE A 406 14.94 17.28 -10.66
N ALA A 407 13.74 17.75 -10.97
CA ALA A 407 13.39 18.29 -12.28
C ALA A 407 12.66 19.63 -12.15
N GLN A 408 12.69 20.38 -13.24
CA GLN A 408 11.94 21.61 -13.39
C GLN A 408 10.70 21.33 -14.25
N ASP A 409 9.55 21.77 -13.79
CA ASP A 409 8.32 21.72 -14.55
C ASP A 409 8.39 22.72 -15.72
N ALA A 410 8.24 22.23 -16.96
CA ALA A 410 8.45 23.05 -18.16
C ALA A 410 7.39 24.15 -18.33
N GLU A 411 6.19 23.96 -17.79
CA GLU A 411 5.09 24.93 -17.91
C GLU A 411 5.22 26.06 -16.88
N THR A 412 5.50 25.72 -15.62
CA THR A 412 5.52 26.66 -14.50
C THR A 412 6.92 27.17 -14.14
N GLY A 413 7.98 26.47 -14.59
CA GLY A 413 9.36 26.75 -14.19
C GLY A 413 9.68 26.34 -12.74
N LEU A 414 8.77 25.66 -12.05
CA LEU A 414 8.97 25.25 -10.66
C LEU A 414 9.83 24.00 -10.55
N TRP A 415 10.79 24.01 -9.63
CA TRP A 415 11.57 22.83 -9.28
C TRP A 415 10.77 21.90 -8.36
N PHE A 416 10.88 20.60 -8.57
CA PHE A 416 10.26 19.58 -7.74
C PHE A 416 11.14 18.35 -7.57
N ILE A 417 10.84 17.59 -6.52
CA ILE A 417 11.41 16.28 -6.23
C ILE A 417 10.35 15.22 -6.56
N SER A 418 10.69 14.32 -7.47
CA SER A 418 9.94 13.12 -7.81
C SER A 418 10.26 12.03 -6.79
N ILE A 419 9.25 11.61 -6.04
CA ILE A 419 9.36 10.48 -5.11
C ILE A 419 8.56 9.35 -5.73
N THR A 420 9.25 8.45 -6.41
CA THR A 420 8.68 7.30 -7.10
C THR A 420 9.47 6.02 -6.78
N ASP A 421 8.83 4.86 -6.95
CA ASP A 421 9.51 3.57 -7.02
C ASP A 421 9.79 3.21 -8.48
N ASP A 422 10.95 2.62 -8.70
CA ASP A 422 11.44 2.20 -10.00
C ASP A 422 12.25 0.91 -9.80
N GLU A 423 11.73 -0.19 -10.37
CA GLU A 423 12.34 -1.52 -10.25
C GLU A 423 13.51 -1.73 -11.22
N GLU A 424 13.58 -0.95 -12.31
CA GLU A 424 14.63 -1.03 -13.33
C GLU A 424 15.80 -0.08 -13.05
N ASP A 425 15.66 0.75 -12.01
CA ASP A 425 16.62 1.77 -11.62
C ASP A 425 18.00 1.20 -11.26
N LYS A 426 19.04 1.93 -11.66
CA LYS A 426 20.46 1.55 -11.52
C LYS A 426 21.18 2.63 -10.70
N PRO A 427 22.07 2.25 -9.77
CA PRO A 427 22.61 0.89 -9.57
C PRO A 427 21.71 -0.01 -8.70
N HIS A 428 20.70 0.55 -8.04
CA HIS A 428 19.77 -0.20 -7.19
C HIS A 428 18.34 0.34 -7.27
N PRO A 429 17.32 -0.55 -7.22
CA PRO A 429 15.91 -0.16 -7.29
C PRO A 429 15.50 0.87 -6.24
N LYS A 430 14.69 1.84 -6.66
CA LYS A 430 13.97 2.74 -5.75
C LYS A 430 12.76 2.02 -5.19
N ALA A 431 12.66 1.96 -3.87
CA ALA A 431 11.55 1.32 -3.20
C ALA A 431 10.73 2.34 -2.42
N LEU A 432 9.41 2.30 -2.64
CA LEU A 432 8.43 2.99 -1.82
C LEU A 432 7.67 1.99 -0.97
N LYS A 433 7.18 2.45 0.19
CA LYS A 433 6.47 1.56 1.13
C LYS A 433 5.14 1.09 0.57
N ASN A 434 4.45 1.97 -0.18
CA ASN A 434 3.10 1.78 -0.71
C ASN A 434 2.93 2.66 -1.97
N GLN A 435 2.03 2.29 -2.88
CA GLN A 435 1.71 3.07 -4.10
C GLN A 435 1.30 4.51 -3.78
N SER A 436 0.60 4.74 -2.66
CA SER A 436 0.22 6.08 -2.17
C SER A 436 1.40 6.99 -1.83
N SER A 437 2.63 6.46 -1.80
CA SER A 437 3.84 7.24 -1.55
C SER A 437 4.36 7.96 -2.80
N ARG A 438 3.93 7.54 -4.01
CA ARG A 438 4.31 8.19 -5.28
C ARG A 438 3.79 9.62 -5.30
N ARG A 439 4.68 10.61 -5.45
CA ARG A 439 4.31 12.03 -5.41
C ARG A 439 5.40 12.94 -5.97
N PHE A 440 4.98 14.10 -6.44
CA PHE A 440 5.84 15.27 -6.68
C PHE A 440 5.76 16.23 -5.50
N VAL A 441 6.92 16.65 -4.98
CA VAL A 441 7.06 17.62 -3.90
C VAL A 441 7.80 18.86 -4.42
N PRO A 442 7.21 20.06 -4.39
CA PRO A 442 7.91 21.27 -4.80
C PRO A 442 9.18 21.52 -3.96
N VAL A 443 10.22 22.06 -4.59
CA VAL A 443 11.42 22.54 -3.89
C VAL A 443 11.11 23.93 -3.33
N HIS A 444 11.22 24.06 -2.01
CA HIS A 444 10.96 25.33 -1.31
C HIS A 444 12.08 26.35 -1.56
N GLU A 445 11.76 27.65 -1.58
CA GLU A 445 12.74 28.73 -1.84
C GLU A 445 13.93 28.71 -0.86
N GLN A 446 13.73 28.30 0.39
CA GLN A 446 14.81 28.21 1.37
C GLN A 446 15.81 27.10 1.04
N LEU A 447 15.40 26.02 0.36
CA LEU A 447 16.34 25.02 -0.16
C LEU A 447 17.14 25.57 -1.34
N ILE A 448 16.48 26.33 -2.23
CA ILE A 448 17.13 26.99 -3.36
C ILE A 448 18.17 27.99 -2.84
N GLY A 449 17.78 28.87 -1.91
CA GLY A 449 18.66 29.84 -1.26
C GLY A 449 19.80 29.22 -0.45
N ALA A 450 19.63 27.99 0.03
CA ALA A 450 20.71 27.23 0.66
C ALA A 450 21.75 26.67 -0.33
N GLY A 451 21.51 26.77 -1.64
CA GLY A 451 22.40 26.28 -2.70
C GLY A 451 22.08 24.86 -3.19
N PHE A 452 20.84 24.38 -3.03
CA PHE A 452 20.50 22.99 -3.38
C PHE A 452 20.63 22.70 -4.88
N LEU A 453 20.24 23.67 -5.73
CA LEU A 453 20.36 23.53 -7.19
C LEU A 453 21.83 23.57 -7.65
N ASP A 454 22.68 24.33 -6.97
CA ASP A 454 24.12 24.37 -7.24
C ASP A 454 24.77 23.04 -6.87
N PHE A 455 24.40 22.47 -5.71
CA PHE A 455 24.83 21.14 -5.29
C PHE A 455 24.45 20.05 -6.30
N ILE A 456 23.24 20.09 -6.84
CA ILE A 456 22.80 19.16 -7.89
C ILE A 456 23.59 19.36 -9.18
N SER A 457 23.81 20.62 -9.59
CA SER A 457 24.57 20.95 -10.79
C SER A 457 26.01 20.44 -10.69
N GLN A 458 26.63 20.58 -9.51
CA GLN A 458 27.94 20.02 -9.22
C GLN A 458 27.94 18.49 -9.22
N ALA A 459 26.91 17.85 -8.66
CA ALA A 459 26.79 16.39 -8.72
C ALA A 459 26.64 15.87 -10.17
N ARG A 460 25.93 16.62 -11.04
CA ARG A 460 25.81 16.29 -12.46
C ARG A 460 27.15 16.41 -13.18
N SER A 461 27.91 17.48 -12.94
CA SER A 461 29.23 17.68 -13.56
C SER A 461 30.26 16.61 -13.15
N GLU A 462 30.04 15.97 -12.01
CA GLU A 462 30.85 14.87 -11.50
C GLU A 462 30.36 13.48 -11.93
N GLY A 463 29.26 13.40 -12.69
CA GLY A 463 28.73 12.14 -13.20
C GLY A 463 28.10 11.23 -12.13
N ARG A 464 27.59 11.79 -11.03
CA ARG A 464 26.94 10.98 -9.98
C ARG A 464 25.59 10.46 -10.48
N GLU A 465 25.29 9.18 -10.27
CA GLU A 465 23.96 8.65 -10.54
C GLU A 465 22.98 9.01 -9.41
N LYS A 466 23.35 8.63 -8.17
CA LYS A 466 22.60 8.95 -6.95
C LYS A 466 23.06 10.29 -6.39
N LEU A 467 22.12 11.14 -5.96
CA LEU A 467 22.41 12.48 -5.44
C LEU A 467 23.38 12.47 -4.24
N PHE A 468 23.27 11.46 -3.39
CA PHE A 468 24.06 11.32 -2.16
C PHE A 468 25.06 10.15 -2.19
N SER A 469 25.54 9.74 -3.37
CA SER A 469 26.54 8.67 -3.52
C SER A 469 27.85 8.96 -2.79
N ASP A 470 28.15 10.22 -2.50
CA ASP A 470 29.36 10.69 -1.80
C ASP A 470 29.30 10.51 -0.28
N GLY A 471 28.77 9.39 0.19
CA GLY A 471 28.70 9.10 1.62
C GLY A 471 27.59 8.12 2.00
N LEU A 472 26.65 7.86 1.09
CA LEU A 472 25.64 6.81 1.25
C LEU A 472 25.90 5.65 0.31
N THR A 473 25.68 4.45 0.82
CA THR A 473 25.74 3.21 0.06
C THR A 473 24.50 2.39 0.34
N TYR A 474 24.11 1.58 -0.65
CA TYR A 474 22.97 0.71 -0.51
C TYR A 474 23.26 -0.45 0.45
N ASN A 475 22.32 -0.72 1.33
CA ASN A 475 22.32 -1.92 2.15
C ASN A 475 21.07 -2.76 1.82
N PRO A 476 21.19 -4.07 1.49
CA PRO A 476 20.04 -4.91 1.13
C PRO A 476 18.94 -4.98 2.20
N THR A 477 19.28 -4.76 3.47
CA THR A 477 18.30 -4.79 4.57
C THR A 477 17.79 -3.40 4.93
N LYS A 478 18.69 -2.41 4.94
CA LYS A 478 18.42 -1.06 5.47
C LYS A 478 18.17 -0.01 4.39
N GLY A 479 18.28 -0.38 3.11
CA GLY A 479 18.25 0.54 1.98
C GLY A 479 19.41 1.54 2.01
N TRP A 480 19.22 2.68 1.34
CA TRP A 480 20.15 3.80 1.30
C TRP A 480 20.20 4.59 2.62
N GLY A 481 19.13 4.54 3.42
CA GLY A 481 19.02 5.29 4.67
C GLY A 481 19.78 4.71 5.88
N GLY A 482 20.43 3.55 5.74
CA GLY A 482 21.07 2.85 6.87
C GLY A 482 22.19 3.64 7.55
N ASN A 483 23.12 4.18 6.76
CA ASN A 483 24.24 4.98 7.26
C ASN A 483 23.74 6.30 7.85
N ALA A 484 22.85 7.00 7.16
CA ALA A 484 22.23 8.22 7.65
C ALA A 484 21.47 8.01 8.98
N THR A 485 20.71 6.91 9.10
CA THR A 485 20.03 6.56 10.36
C THR A 485 21.04 6.43 11.50
N THR A 486 22.15 5.74 11.25
CA THR A 486 23.21 5.54 12.25
C THR A 486 23.85 6.87 12.62
N PHE A 487 24.19 7.70 11.64
CA PHE A 487 24.78 9.02 11.85
C PHE A 487 23.89 9.91 12.73
N PHE A 488 22.60 10.04 12.42
CA PHE A 488 21.73 10.94 13.18
C PHE A 488 21.30 10.37 14.54
N THR A 489 21.04 9.06 14.63
CA THR A 489 20.24 8.50 15.73
C THR A 489 20.97 7.50 16.64
N ARG A 490 22.25 7.20 16.37
CA ARG A 490 23.00 6.25 17.21
C ARG A 490 23.08 6.75 18.66
N MET A 491 22.79 5.85 19.59
CA MET A 491 23.06 6.05 21.01
C MET A 491 24.39 5.42 21.38
N PRO A 492 25.22 6.07 22.21
CA PRO A 492 26.40 5.45 22.79
C PRO A 492 26.10 4.13 23.52
N SER A 493 27.04 3.21 23.44
CA SER A 493 27.03 1.92 24.14
C SER A 493 28.46 1.60 24.62
N LYS A 494 28.60 0.54 25.45
CA LYS A 494 29.91 0.07 25.92
C LYS A 494 30.87 -0.28 24.76
N SER A 495 30.36 -0.84 23.68
CA SER A 495 31.14 -1.26 22.50
C SER A 495 31.27 -0.16 21.44
N THR A 496 30.47 0.90 21.53
CA THR A 496 30.50 2.02 20.58
C THR A 496 30.19 3.31 21.37
N PRO A 497 31.20 3.92 21.99
CA PRO A 497 30.99 5.07 22.86
C PRO A 497 30.61 6.33 22.09
N GLN A 498 30.84 6.38 20.77
CA GLN A 498 30.47 7.54 19.96
C GLN A 498 28.95 7.62 19.74
N GLY A 499 28.38 8.79 20.03
CA GLY A 499 26.99 9.11 19.72
C GLY A 499 26.76 9.39 18.23
N GLY A 500 25.50 9.52 17.86
CA GLY A 500 25.07 10.17 16.62
C GLY A 500 24.85 11.67 16.82
N TYR A 501 24.58 12.39 15.72
CA TYR A 501 24.41 13.84 15.72
C TYR A 501 23.40 14.31 16.77
N PHE A 502 22.19 13.71 16.80
CA PHE A 502 21.14 14.11 17.73
C PHE A 502 21.49 13.86 19.20
N PHE A 503 22.31 12.85 19.49
CA PHE A 503 22.83 12.65 20.84
C PHE A 503 23.83 13.74 21.19
N ASN A 504 24.77 14.04 20.28
CA ASN A 504 25.86 14.98 20.53
C ASN A 504 25.35 16.43 20.73
N ILE A 505 24.28 16.83 20.04
CA ILE A 505 23.64 18.14 20.23
C ILE A 505 22.61 18.16 21.38
N GLY A 506 22.49 17.07 22.14
CA GLY A 506 21.67 16.99 23.36
C GLY A 506 20.16 16.78 23.16
N ILE A 507 19.67 16.61 21.92
CA ILE A 507 18.23 16.39 21.68
C ILE A 507 17.80 14.93 21.85
N ARG A 508 18.76 14.00 21.84
CA ARG A 508 18.50 12.56 22.03
C ARG A 508 19.24 12.04 23.25
N LYS A 509 18.51 11.46 24.20
CA LYS A 509 19.04 10.98 25.49
C LYS A 509 18.49 9.61 25.87
N ARG A 510 19.12 8.99 26.89
CA ARG A 510 18.53 7.85 27.60
C ARG A 510 17.59 8.37 28.68
N LEU A 511 16.41 7.78 28.77
CA LEU A 511 15.45 7.99 29.83
C LEU A 511 15.90 7.25 31.10
N GLU A 512 15.19 7.46 32.21
CA GLU A 512 15.49 6.85 33.51
C GLU A 512 15.50 5.31 33.46
N ASP A 513 14.68 4.72 32.59
CA ASP A 513 14.64 3.27 32.35
C ASP A 513 15.77 2.76 31.42
N GLY A 514 16.71 3.64 31.07
CA GLY A 514 17.85 3.35 30.20
C GLY A 514 17.52 3.26 28.70
N LYS A 515 16.24 3.39 28.30
CA LYS A 515 15.83 3.38 26.89
C LYS A 515 16.12 4.72 26.23
N PRO A 516 16.43 4.75 24.92
CA PRO A 516 16.47 6.02 24.20
C PRO A 516 15.09 6.67 24.19
N ASP A 517 15.07 7.99 24.14
CA ASP A 517 13.85 8.72 23.78
C ASP A 517 13.38 8.41 22.35
N ASN A 518 12.25 9.00 21.98
CA ASN A 518 11.60 8.78 20.68
C ASN A 518 12.05 9.75 19.57
N LYS A 519 13.01 10.64 19.83
CA LYS A 519 13.51 11.59 18.82
C LYS A 519 14.40 10.84 17.83
N LYS A 520 13.98 10.84 16.57
CA LYS A 520 14.62 10.13 15.47
C LYS A 520 14.54 10.97 14.20
N PHE A 521 15.17 10.56 13.11
CA PHE A 521 15.09 11.35 11.88
C PHE A 521 13.63 11.53 11.40
N HIS A 522 12.77 10.53 11.61
CA HIS A 522 11.34 10.62 11.27
C HIS A 522 10.58 11.72 12.05
N SER A 523 11.16 12.26 13.12
CA SER A 523 10.64 13.42 13.83
C SER A 523 10.52 14.65 12.92
N PHE A 524 11.37 14.80 11.89
CA PHE A 524 11.21 15.88 10.89
C PHE A 524 9.88 15.81 10.17
N ARG A 525 9.45 14.60 9.78
CA ARG A 525 8.14 14.42 9.12
C ARG A 525 7.00 14.74 10.07
N HIS A 526 7.09 14.35 11.34
CA HIS A 526 6.09 14.73 12.34
C HIS A 526 6.04 16.24 12.52
N THR A 527 7.19 16.91 12.62
CA THR A 527 7.27 18.38 12.64
C THR A 527 6.66 19.00 11.41
N PHE A 528 7.01 18.55 10.20
CA PHE A 528 6.43 19.06 8.96
C PHE A 528 4.90 18.91 8.95
N ILE A 529 4.38 17.74 9.37
CA ILE A 529 2.94 17.51 9.47
C ILE A 529 2.28 18.52 10.40
N ASP A 530 2.89 18.79 11.55
CA ASP A 530 2.35 19.75 12.51
C ASP A 530 2.43 21.17 11.98
N LEU A 531 3.51 21.58 11.32
CA LEU A 531 3.61 22.89 10.67
C LEU A 531 2.49 23.09 9.64
N VAL A 532 2.27 22.12 8.74
CA VAL A 532 1.21 22.18 7.73
C VAL A 532 -0.18 22.23 8.40
N ARG A 533 -0.43 21.41 9.43
CA ARG A 533 -1.71 21.39 10.15
C ARG A 533 -2.05 22.71 10.84
N ASN A 534 -1.04 23.46 11.25
CA ASN A 534 -1.18 24.74 11.93
C ASN A 534 -1.14 25.96 10.98
N THR A 535 -1.06 25.75 9.66
CA THR A 535 -1.00 26.84 8.66
C THR A 535 -2.39 27.27 8.18
N GLY A 536 -3.30 26.32 7.95
CA GLY A 536 -4.66 26.61 7.48
C GLY A 536 -5.42 25.37 7.01
N LEU A 537 -6.74 25.52 6.78
CA LEU A 537 -7.60 24.42 6.32
C LEU A 537 -7.19 23.87 4.95
N GLU A 538 -6.81 24.76 4.03
CA GLU A 538 -6.34 24.39 2.68
C GLU A 538 -5.05 23.56 2.76
N ALA A 539 -4.04 24.04 3.49
CA ALA A 539 -2.79 23.32 3.68
C ALA A 539 -2.99 21.93 4.31
N ARG A 540 -3.87 21.84 5.31
CA ARG A 540 -4.24 20.57 5.95
C ARG A 540 -4.88 19.59 4.97
N SER A 541 -5.66 20.06 4.00
CA SER A 541 -6.27 19.19 2.98
C SER A 541 -5.25 18.59 2.00
N LEU A 542 -4.10 19.26 1.80
CA LEU A 542 -3.04 18.79 0.91
C LEU A 542 -1.97 17.93 1.61
N LEU A 543 -2.05 17.77 2.94
CA LEU A 543 -1.03 17.11 3.76
C LEU A 543 -0.63 15.73 3.22
N GLU A 544 -1.60 14.93 2.78
CA GLU A 544 -1.36 13.59 2.27
C GLU A 544 -0.63 13.61 0.92
N THR A 545 -0.77 14.68 0.14
CA THR A 545 -0.06 14.81 -1.15
C THR A 545 1.40 15.20 -0.98
N PHE A 546 1.77 15.84 0.13
CA PHE A 546 3.15 16.08 0.52
C PHE A 546 3.78 14.85 1.18
N THR A 547 3.01 14.13 1.98
CA THR A 547 3.54 13.07 2.84
C THR A 547 3.39 11.66 2.25
N GLY A 548 2.44 11.42 1.34
CA GLY A 548 2.19 10.10 0.75
C GLY A 548 1.54 9.10 1.72
N HIS A 549 0.72 9.59 2.66
CA HIS A 549 -0.10 8.71 3.50
C HIS A 549 -1.32 8.21 2.73
N ALA A 550 -1.62 6.92 2.86
CA ALA A 550 -2.86 6.38 2.34
C ALA A 550 -4.04 6.91 3.17
N LYS A 551 -5.10 7.36 2.48
CA LYS A 551 -6.37 7.72 3.13
C LYS A 551 -6.98 6.49 3.80
N LYS A 552 -7.53 6.67 5.00
CA LYS A 552 -8.25 5.61 5.72
C LYS A 552 -9.59 5.24 5.04
N SER A 553 -10.13 6.15 4.24
CA SER A 553 -11.30 5.97 3.38
C SER A 553 -11.07 6.81 2.13
N LYS A 554 -10.93 6.16 0.97
CA LYS A 554 -10.88 6.86 -0.32
C LYS A 554 -12.31 7.29 -0.65
N SER A 555 -12.49 8.56 -0.99
CA SER A 555 -13.79 9.05 -1.49
C SER A 555 -13.79 9.02 -3.01
N GLN A 556 -14.97 8.94 -3.63
CA GLN A 556 -15.14 9.02 -5.10
C GLN A 556 -14.57 10.33 -5.69
N ALA A 557 -14.32 11.37 -4.87
CA ALA A 557 -13.66 12.61 -5.25
C ALA A 557 -12.13 12.50 -5.36
N ASP A 558 -11.52 11.50 -4.72
CA ASP A 558 -10.07 11.26 -4.74
C ASP A 558 -9.61 10.59 -6.04
N ASP A 559 -10.52 9.92 -6.75
CA ASP A 559 -10.29 9.31 -8.06
C ASP A 559 -10.56 10.30 -9.22
N TYR A 560 -10.87 11.55 -8.91
CA TYR A 560 -11.23 12.57 -9.89
C TYR A 560 -10.15 13.64 -10.09
N GLY A 561 -9.43 13.55 -11.22
CA GLY A 561 -8.47 14.56 -11.70
C GLY A 561 -7.02 14.02 -11.77
N LEU A 562 -6.09 14.81 -12.33
CA LEU A 562 -4.65 14.50 -12.38
C LEU A 562 -3.95 14.66 -11.00
N GLY A 563 -4.72 14.65 -9.90
CA GLY A 563 -4.26 15.06 -8.58
C GLY A 563 -4.21 16.59 -8.40
N ILE A 564 -3.52 17.03 -7.35
CA ILE A 564 -3.30 18.46 -7.06
C ILE A 564 -2.09 18.96 -7.87
N TYR A 565 -2.30 20.04 -8.63
CA TYR A 565 -1.26 20.68 -9.44
C TYR A 565 -0.05 21.09 -8.61
N LEU A 566 1.13 20.98 -9.22
CA LEU A 566 2.40 21.33 -8.57
C LEU A 566 2.40 22.80 -8.08
N GLN A 567 1.85 23.72 -8.87
CA GLN A 567 1.68 25.12 -8.51
C GLN A 567 0.93 25.30 -7.17
N ASN A 568 -0.22 24.64 -7.01
CA ASN A 568 -1.01 24.73 -5.77
C ASN A 568 -0.23 24.17 -4.57
N LYS A 569 0.53 23.08 -4.77
CA LYS A 569 1.41 22.55 -3.73
C LYS A 569 2.50 23.54 -3.37
N TYR A 570 3.11 24.18 -4.36
CA TYR A 570 4.16 25.18 -4.16
C TYR A 570 3.63 26.36 -3.36
N GLU A 571 2.53 26.97 -3.80
CA GLU A 571 1.89 28.09 -3.11
C GLU A 571 1.52 27.73 -1.67
N THR A 572 0.89 26.57 -1.48
CA THR A 572 0.54 26.08 -0.14
C THR A 572 1.78 25.90 0.72
N LEU A 573 2.85 25.29 0.19
CA LEU A 573 4.08 25.07 0.94
C LEU A 573 4.70 26.40 1.41
N HIS A 574 4.61 27.46 0.62
CA HIS A 574 5.11 28.80 0.98
C HIS A 574 4.22 29.54 1.97
N THR A 575 2.98 29.08 2.21
CA THR A 575 2.17 29.60 3.34
C THR A 575 2.62 29.00 4.68
N VAL A 576 3.31 27.85 4.66
CA VAL A 576 3.72 27.13 5.87
C VAL A 576 4.78 27.93 6.63
N GLN A 577 4.52 28.16 7.91
CA GLN A 577 5.41 28.95 8.76
C GLN A 577 6.58 28.09 9.26
N PHE A 578 7.65 28.06 8.48
CA PHE A 578 8.90 27.42 8.88
C PHE A 578 9.68 28.28 9.90
N PRO A 579 10.42 27.66 10.83
CA PRO A 579 11.24 28.40 11.79
C PRO A 579 12.30 29.29 11.12
N ALA A 580 12.41 30.54 11.57
CA ALA A 580 13.35 31.51 11.02
C ALA A 580 14.84 31.08 11.10
N ILE A 581 15.20 30.17 12.00
CA ILE A 581 16.56 29.61 12.11
C ILE A 581 17.03 28.89 10.84
N LEU A 582 16.10 28.55 9.93
CA LEU A 582 16.40 27.93 8.64
C LEU A 582 16.85 28.96 7.58
N THR A 583 16.67 30.26 7.85
CA THR A 583 17.06 31.32 6.93
C THR A 583 18.56 31.59 7.01
N GLY A 584 19.20 31.88 5.86
CA GLY A 584 20.64 32.19 5.78
C GLY A 584 21.58 30.99 5.91
N ILE A 585 21.06 29.77 6.09
CA ILE A 585 21.84 28.54 6.01
C ILE A 585 22.26 28.33 4.54
N THR A 586 23.56 28.16 4.29
CA THR A 586 24.07 27.89 2.94
C THR A 586 25.05 26.72 2.93
N TYR A 587 25.04 25.96 1.84
CA TYR A 587 25.98 24.87 1.63
C TYR A 587 27.41 25.38 1.43
N SER A 588 27.56 26.55 0.80
CA SER A 588 28.87 27.20 0.64
C SER A 588 29.54 27.53 1.98
N ASP A 589 28.78 27.99 2.98
CA ASP A 589 29.32 28.16 4.34
C ASP A 589 29.75 26.83 4.97
N PHE A 590 28.95 25.77 4.81
CA PHE A 590 29.32 24.43 5.26
C PHE A 590 30.62 23.93 4.61
N GLU A 591 30.79 24.12 3.31
CA GLU A 591 32.02 23.80 2.59
C GLU A 591 33.18 24.68 3.03
N SER A 592 32.97 25.98 3.27
CA SER A 592 34.03 26.86 3.77
C SER A 592 34.53 26.45 5.15
N ARG A 593 33.64 26.00 6.05
CA ARG A 593 33.99 25.62 7.42
C ARG A 593 34.59 24.23 7.52
N LEU A 594 34.04 23.26 6.79
CA LEU A 594 34.35 21.83 6.93
C LEU A 594 34.95 21.19 5.67
N GLY A 595 35.22 21.99 4.63
CA GLY A 595 35.62 21.54 3.30
C GLY A 595 36.78 20.57 3.27
N GLN A 596 37.85 20.81 4.05
CA GLN A 596 38.98 19.89 4.07
C GLN A 596 38.60 18.48 4.56
N LYS A 597 37.77 18.40 5.62
CA LYS A 597 37.27 17.12 6.17
C LYS A 597 36.26 16.49 5.22
N LEU A 598 35.39 17.31 4.63
CA LEU A 598 34.40 16.90 3.64
C LEU A 598 35.07 16.24 2.43
N LEU A 599 36.02 16.93 1.79
CA LEU A 599 36.76 16.44 0.62
C LEU A 599 37.47 15.12 0.94
N THR A 600 38.26 15.08 2.03
CA THR A 600 38.98 13.87 2.45
C THR A 600 38.03 12.69 2.68
N SER A 601 36.86 12.94 3.29
CA SER A 601 35.86 11.91 3.56
C SER A 601 35.23 11.39 2.26
N VAL A 602 34.86 12.30 1.36
CA VAL A 602 34.25 11.98 0.06
C VAL A 602 35.22 11.20 -0.82
N GLU A 603 36.48 11.63 -0.94
CA GLU A 603 37.52 10.94 -1.71
C GLU A 603 37.72 9.51 -1.20
N ARG A 604 37.94 9.35 0.11
CA ARG A 604 38.08 8.02 0.73
C ARG A 604 36.85 7.14 0.51
N HIS A 605 35.65 7.72 0.53
CA HIS A 605 34.42 6.99 0.28
C HIS A 605 34.31 6.53 -1.18
N ARG A 606 34.61 7.42 -2.12
CA ARG A 606 34.61 7.13 -3.56
C ARG A 606 35.62 6.04 -3.91
N GLU A 607 36.85 6.16 -3.43
CA GLU A 607 37.91 5.16 -3.63
C GLU A 607 37.47 3.79 -3.11
N LYS A 608 36.97 3.74 -1.87
CA LYS A 608 36.54 2.50 -1.22
C LYS A 608 35.41 1.79 -1.98
N HIS A 609 34.53 2.55 -2.63
CA HIS A 609 33.32 2.03 -3.28
C HIS A 609 33.37 2.08 -4.81
N GLY A 610 34.49 2.51 -5.41
CA GLY A 610 34.65 2.60 -6.86
C GLY A 610 33.68 3.60 -7.52
N LEU A 611 33.34 4.69 -6.83
CA LEU A 611 32.33 5.65 -7.29
C LEU A 611 32.97 6.86 -7.98
N ASN A 612 32.32 7.39 -9.03
CA ASN A 612 32.67 8.65 -9.67
C ASN A 612 34.16 8.76 -10.07
N GLN A 613 34.75 7.65 -10.53
CA GLN A 613 36.10 7.64 -11.06
C GLN A 613 36.11 8.47 -12.35
N ARG A 614 36.60 9.71 -12.27
CA ARG A 614 36.88 10.49 -13.48
C ARG A 614 37.93 9.70 -14.27
N GLU A 615 37.66 9.42 -15.55
CA GLU A 615 38.74 9.01 -16.45
C GLU A 615 39.81 10.08 -16.35
N ILE A 616 41.01 9.70 -15.87
CA ILE A 616 42.18 10.55 -15.96
C ILE A 616 42.35 10.78 -17.46
N PRO A 617 42.28 12.03 -17.97
CA PRO A 617 42.58 12.28 -19.37
C PRO A 617 43.98 11.71 -19.61
N ALA A 618 44.08 10.70 -20.46
CA ALA A 618 45.37 10.11 -20.80
C ALA A 618 46.28 11.25 -21.27
N GLU A 619 47.34 11.52 -20.51
CA GLU A 619 48.38 12.46 -20.93
C GLU A 619 48.84 12.07 -22.34
N ARG A 620 48.58 12.94 -23.31
CA ARG A 620 49.15 12.92 -24.65
C ARG A 620 49.52 14.32 -25.07
#